data_AF-A0A1F8RGV6-F1
#
_entry.id   AF-A0A1F8RGV6-F1
#
_cell.length_a   1.000
_cell.length_b   1.000
_cell.length_c   1.000
_cell.angle_alpha   90.00
_cell.angle_beta   90.00
_cell.angle_gamma   90.00
#
_symmetry.space_group_name_H-M   'P 1'
#
loop_
_entity.id
_entity.type
_entity.pdbx_description
1 polymer ?
#
loop_
_entity_poly.entity_id
_entity_poly.type
_entity_poly.pdbx_seq_one_letter_code
_entity_poly.pdbx_strand_id
1 'polypeptide(L)'
;MRAPDVSFVSKARVDKAGKTPGYFPGAPDLAVEVVSPDDTAAEVKTKVNEYFDAGSKSVWIVYPDSREVVVFRSARESVVLSVQDTLDGGEVIPGFTCRVAELFE
;
A
#
# COMPACT_ATOMS: atom_id res chain seq x y z
N MET A 1 -12.46 -1.48 10.98
CA MET A 1 -12.28 -0.54 9.85
C MET A 1 -10.84 -0.08 9.92
N ARG A 2 -10.04 -0.30 8.85
CA ARG A 2 -8.68 0.22 8.76
C ARG A 2 -8.64 1.35 7.74
N ALA A 3 -7.88 2.37 8.07
CA ALA A 3 -7.53 3.44 7.15
C ALA A 3 -6.00 3.39 7.01
N PRO A 4 -5.47 3.15 5.80
CA PRO A 4 -4.04 3.21 5.58
C PRO A 4 -3.56 4.65 5.69
N ASP A 5 -2.26 4.83 5.93
CA ASP A 5 -1.63 6.15 5.97
C ASP A 5 -1.79 6.87 4.63
N VAL A 6 -1.65 6.13 3.53
CA VAL A 6 -1.97 6.60 2.18
C VAL A 6 -2.77 5.54 1.43
N SER A 7 -3.74 5.98 0.63
CA SER A 7 -4.46 5.10 -0.28
C SER A 7 -4.63 5.71 -1.65
N PHE A 8 -4.72 4.84 -2.65
CA PHE A 8 -5.17 5.20 -3.99
C PHE A 8 -6.40 4.37 -4.35
N VAL A 9 -7.43 5.06 -4.86
CA VAL A 9 -8.63 4.45 -5.41
C VAL A 9 -8.74 4.90 -6.86
N SER A 10 -8.76 3.95 -7.78
CA SER A 10 -8.93 4.21 -9.19
C SER A 10 -10.28 4.85 -9.48
N LYS A 11 -10.34 5.71 -10.49
CA LYS A 11 -11.59 6.30 -10.96
C LYS A 11 -12.66 5.25 -11.24
N ALA A 12 -12.30 4.13 -11.87
CA ALA A 12 -13.23 3.02 -12.14
C ALA A 12 -13.85 2.44 -10.86
N ARG A 13 -13.07 2.30 -9.78
CA ARG A 13 -13.57 1.80 -8.49
C ARG A 13 -14.43 2.86 -7.78
N VAL A 14 -14.09 4.15 -7.87
CA VAL A 14 -14.94 5.26 -7.39
C VAL A 14 -16.27 5.32 -8.14
N ASP A 15 -16.25 5.28 -9.47
CA ASP A 15 -17.44 5.35 -10.31
C ASP A 15 -18.37 4.15 -10.04
N LYS A 16 -17.81 2.96 -9.77
CA LYS A 16 -18.57 1.76 -9.38
C LYS A 16 -19.20 1.87 -7.99
N ALA A 17 -18.47 2.44 -7.02
CA ALA A 17 -18.95 2.61 -5.66
C ALA A 17 -20.02 3.72 -5.55
N GLY A 18 -19.94 4.73 -6.42
CA GLY A 18 -20.76 5.93 -6.34
C GLY A 18 -20.27 6.94 -5.29
N LYS A 19 -20.78 8.17 -5.38
CA LYS A 19 -20.47 9.22 -4.38
C LYS A 19 -21.11 8.84 -3.05
N THR A 20 -20.27 8.58 -2.05
CA THR A 20 -20.71 8.23 -0.69
C THR A 20 -20.18 9.29 0.28
N PRO A 21 -21.01 9.86 1.17
CA PRO A 21 -20.51 10.74 2.22
C PRO A 21 -19.67 9.94 3.24
N GLY A 22 -18.54 10.51 3.67
CA GLY A 22 -17.63 9.85 4.63
C GLY A 22 -16.58 8.95 3.96
N TYR A 23 -16.31 7.80 4.58
CA TYR A 23 -15.27 6.88 4.11
C TYR A 23 -15.63 6.22 2.78
N PHE A 24 -14.61 5.94 1.97
CA PHE A 24 -14.78 5.14 0.77
C PHE A 24 -15.31 3.74 1.13
N PRO A 25 -16.39 3.25 0.49
CA PRO A 25 -16.92 1.92 0.80
C PRO A 25 -16.04 0.84 0.17
N GLY A 26 -15.35 0.08 1.02
CA GLY A 26 -14.49 -1.05 0.64
C GLY A 26 -13.00 -0.72 0.64
N ALA A 27 -12.19 -1.60 0.06
CA ALA A 27 -10.75 -1.43 0.00
C ALA A 27 -10.30 -0.46 -1.10
N PRO A 28 -9.19 0.26 -0.88
CA PRO A 28 -8.52 0.99 -1.96
C PRO A 28 -7.91 0.03 -2.99
N ASP A 29 -7.52 0.53 -4.16
CA ASP A 29 -6.73 -0.28 -5.10
C ASP A 29 -5.30 -0.50 -4.56
N LEU A 30 -4.72 0.54 -3.95
CA LEU A 30 -3.45 0.48 -3.20
C LEU A 30 -3.64 0.99 -1.77
N ALA A 31 -3.13 0.24 -0.80
CA ALA A 31 -2.91 0.69 0.57
C ALA A 31 -1.41 0.84 0.85
N VAL A 32 -1.00 1.92 1.50
CA VAL A 32 0.37 2.15 1.94
C VAL A 32 0.36 2.32 3.45
N GLU A 33 1.22 1.58 4.14
CA GLU A 33 1.44 1.69 5.59
C GLU A 33 2.90 2.06 5.84
N VAL A 34 3.11 2.98 6.77
CA VAL A 34 4.43 3.33 7.28
C VAL A 34 4.60 2.67 8.64
N VAL A 35 5.56 1.75 8.76
CA VAL A 35 5.80 1.02 10.00
C VAL A 35 6.30 1.97 11.08
N SER A 36 5.63 1.95 12.23
CA SER A 36 6.03 2.68 13.42
C SER A 36 6.91 1.81 14.34
N PRO A 37 7.71 2.42 15.24
CA PRO A 37 8.56 1.66 16.17
C PRO A 37 7.82 0.65 17.05
N ASP A 38 6.53 0.88 17.31
CA ASP A 38 5.69 0.02 18.16
C ASP A 38 4.95 -1.07 17.37
N ASP A 39 4.98 -1.04 16.03
CA ASP A 39 4.33 -2.06 15.20
C ASP A 39 5.11 -3.38 15.27
N THR A 40 4.42 -4.46 15.63
CA THR A 40 4.97 -5.80 15.57
C THR A 40 4.88 -6.38 14.15
N ALA A 41 5.79 -7.31 13.83
CA ALA A 41 5.73 -8.04 12.56
C ALA A 41 4.40 -8.79 12.36
N ALA A 42 3.77 -9.24 13.45
CA ALA A 42 2.46 -9.90 13.41
C ALA A 42 1.34 -8.92 13.02
N GLU A 43 1.37 -7.69 13.54
CA GLU A 43 0.40 -6.65 13.19
C GLU A 43 0.55 -6.21 11.74
N VAL A 44 1.78 -6.00 11.25
CA VAL A 44 2.04 -5.69 9.84
C VAL A 44 1.50 -6.80 8.94
N LYS A 45 1.80 -8.07 9.25
CA LYS A 45 1.27 -9.21 8.50
C LYS A 45 -0.26 -9.25 8.51
N THR A 46 -0.87 -8.91 9.64
CA THR A 46 -2.32 -8.86 9.80
C THR A 46 -2.93 -7.75 8.93
N LYS A 47 -2.35 -6.54 8.94
CA LYS A 47 -2.74 -5.42 8.07
C LYS A 47 -2.70 -5.83 6.59
N VAL A 48 -1.61 -6.46 6.14
CA VAL A 48 -1.46 -6.93 4.75
C VAL A 48 -2.58 -7.89 4.36
N ASN A 49 -2.85 -8.90 5.19
CA ASN A 49 -3.92 -9.86 4.93
C ASN A 49 -5.30 -9.18 4.88
N GLU A 50 -5.60 -8.33 5.86
CA GLU A 50 -6.88 -7.62 5.91
C GLU A 50 -7.12 -6.74 4.68
N TYR A 51 -6.09 -6.08 4.15
CA TYR A 51 -6.21 -5.29 2.92
C TYR A 51 -6.51 -6.16 1.69
N PHE A 52 -5.82 -7.29 1.54
CA PHE A 52 -6.10 -8.21 0.42
C PHE A 52 -7.46 -8.88 0.55
N ASP A 53 -7.86 -9.31 1.75
CA ASP A 53 -9.18 -9.88 2.02
C ASP A 53 -10.30 -8.88 1.73
N ALA A 54 -10.04 -7.58 1.94
CA ALA A 54 -10.97 -6.50 1.62
C ALA A 54 -10.96 -6.10 0.12
N GLY A 55 -10.00 -6.60 -0.68
CA GLY A 55 -9.94 -6.42 -2.13
C GLY A 55 -8.94 -5.38 -2.64
N SER A 56 -7.92 -5.01 -1.85
CA SER A 56 -6.75 -4.28 -2.36
C SER A 56 -6.01 -5.10 -3.41
N LYS A 57 -5.43 -4.42 -4.41
CA LYS A 57 -4.63 -5.04 -5.47
C LYS A 57 -3.14 -4.99 -5.18
N SER A 58 -2.71 -4.02 -4.38
CA SER A 58 -1.35 -3.94 -3.87
C SER A 58 -1.35 -3.35 -2.47
N VAL A 59 -0.35 -3.74 -1.68
CA VAL A 59 -0.06 -3.16 -0.36
C VAL A 59 1.42 -2.83 -0.30
N TRP A 60 1.75 -1.59 0.04
CA TRP A 60 3.14 -1.17 0.24
C TRP A 60 3.40 -0.96 1.72
N ILE A 61 4.41 -1.64 2.25
CA ILE A 61 4.87 -1.45 3.63
C ILE A 61 6.20 -0.72 3.58
N VAL A 62 6.20 0.52 4.06
CA VAL A 62 7.40 1.35 4.16
C VAL A 62 8.03 1.13 5.53
N TYR A 63 9.31 0.79 5.56
CA TYR A 63 10.10 0.63 6.78
C TYR A 63 11.09 1.79 6.89
N PRO A 64 10.78 2.85 7.67
CA PRO A 64 11.66 4.02 7.81
C PRO A 64 13.05 3.70 8.34
N ASP A 65 13.14 2.82 9.34
CA ASP A 65 14.41 2.50 10.01
C ASP A 65 15.37 1.73 9.10
N SER A 66 14.87 0.74 8.34
CA SER A 66 15.69 0.00 7.37
C SER A 66 15.80 0.70 6.02
N ARG A 67 14.99 1.75 5.78
CA ARG A 67 14.89 2.50 4.53
C ARG A 67 14.56 1.60 3.33
N GLU A 68 13.55 0.77 3.52
CA GLU A 68 13.08 -0.20 2.53
C GLU A 68 11.57 -0.09 2.32
N VAL A 69 11.11 -0.54 1.16
CA VAL A 69 9.69 -0.70 0.85
C VAL A 69 9.44 -2.15 0.45
N VAL A 70 8.48 -2.80 1.11
CA VAL A 70 8.00 -4.12 0.72
C VAL A 70 6.72 -3.95 -0.09
N VAL A 71 6.77 -4.34 -1.36
CA VAL A 71 5.63 -4.26 -2.28
C VAL A 71 4.97 -5.62 -2.36
N PHE A 72 3.76 -5.75 -1.82
CA PHE A 72 2.93 -6.93 -1.96
C PHE A 72 2.02 -6.81 -3.19
N ARG A 73 1.98 -7.87 -4.00
CA ARG A 73 1.01 -8.07 -5.10
C ARG A 73 -0.12 -9.02 -4.71
N SER A 74 0.13 -9.84 -3.70
CA SER A 74 -0.86 -10.64 -2.98
C SER A 74 -0.39 -10.86 -1.54
N ALA A 75 -1.25 -11.42 -0.68
CA ALA A 75 -0.89 -11.79 0.69
C ALA A 75 0.29 -12.77 0.80
N ARG A 76 0.72 -13.37 -0.32
CA ARG A 76 1.79 -14.38 -0.37
C ARG A 76 2.94 -14.02 -1.30
N GLU A 77 2.83 -12.94 -2.06
CA GLU A 77 3.82 -12.53 -3.05
C GLU A 77 4.23 -11.09 -2.82
N SER A 78 5.53 -10.89 -2.54
CA SER A 78 6.12 -9.57 -2.36
C SER A 78 7.54 -9.49 -2.89
N VAL A 79 7.99 -8.25 -3.09
CA VAL A 79 9.38 -7.90 -3.36
C VAL A 79 9.83 -6.83 -2.36
N VAL A 80 11.08 -6.91 -1.91
CA VAL A 80 11.73 -5.90 -1.08
C VAL A 80 12.52 -4.97 -2.00
N LEU A 81 12.32 -3.67 -1.85
CA LEU A 81 13.02 -2.63 -2.57
C LEU A 81 13.82 -1.78 -1.58
N SER A 82 15.11 -1.63 -1.84
CA SER A 82 16.04 -0.79 -1.08
C SER A 82 16.12 0.62 -1.69
N VAL A 83 16.81 1.54 -1.02
CA VAL A 83 17.11 2.89 -1.54
C VAL A 83 17.81 2.92 -2.91
N GLN A 84 18.42 1.81 -3.35
CA GLN A 84 19.04 1.71 -4.67
C GLN A 84 18.04 1.39 -5.79
N ASP A 85 16.85 0.93 -5.43
CA ASP A 85 15.82 0.47 -6.33
C ASP A 85 14.84 1.60 -6.70
N THR A 86 13.94 1.28 -7.63
CA THR A 86 12.85 2.16 -8.06
C THR A 86 11.53 1.51 -7.73
N LEU A 87 10.67 2.26 -7.05
CA LEU A 87 9.30 1.87 -6.75
C LEU A 87 8.43 2.14 -7.97
N ASP A 88 7.76 1.10 -8.46
CA ASP A 88 6.89 1.14 -9.63
C ASP A 88 5.44 0.92 -9.21
N GLY A 89 4.54 1.80 -9.66
CA GLY A 89 3.09 1.72 -9.40
C GLY A 89 2.39 0.52 -10.04
N GLY A 90 3.06 -0.16 -10.98
CA GLY A 90 2.55 -1.30 -11.72
C GLY A 90 1.23 -1.02 -12.42
N GLU A 91 0.37 -2.03 -12.48
CA GLU A 91 -0.98 -1.90 -13.04
C GLU A 91 -1.93 -1.08 -12.13
N VAL A 92 -1.57 -0.89 -10.85
CA VAL A 92 -2.43 -0.21 -9.88
C VAL A 92 -2.35 1.31 -10.07
N ILE A 93 -1.15 1.84 -10.28
CA ILE A 93 -0.90 3.27 -10.59
C ILE A 93 -0.02 3.36 -11.84
N PRO A 94 -0.57 3.15 -13.05
CA PRO A 94 0.22 3.12 -14.28
C PRO A 94 1.02 4.40 -14.50
N GLY A 95 2.31 4.25 -14.79
CA GLY A 95 3.22 5.36 -15.06
C GLY A 95 3.78 6.05 -13.81
N PHE A 96 3.39 5.64 -12.60
CA PHE A 96 4.05 6.09 -11.39
C PHE A 96 5.38 5.36 -11.19
N THR A 97 6.46 6.14 -11.05
CA THR A 97 7.78 5.63 -10.68
C THR A 97 8.45 6.62 -9.74
N CYS A 98 9.13 6.13 -8.71
CA CYS A 98 9.87 6.95 -7.75
C CYS A 98 11.13 6.21 -7.27
N ARG A 99 12.26 6.91 -7.09
CA ARG A 99 13.42 6.28 -6.44
C ARG A 99 13.06 6.02 -4.98
N VAL A 100 13.33 4.83 -4.47
CA VAL A 100 13.01 4.51 -3.07
C VAL A 100 13.74 5.45 -2.10
N ALA A 101 14.94 5.91 -2.46
CA ALA A 101 15.68 6.90 -1.68
C ALA A 101 14.89 8.20 -1.40
N GLU A 102 14.12 8.68 -2.37
CA GLU A 102 13.35 9.95 -2.29
C GLU A 102 12.23 9.89 -1.23
N LEU A 103 11.82 8.69 -0.79
CA LEU A 103 10.81 8.52 0.26
C LEU A 103 11.35 8.80 1.68
N PHE A 104 12.67 8.93 1.83
CA PHE A 104 13.36 9.04 3.12
C PHE A 104 14.24 10.30 3.23
N GLU A 105 14.00 11.29 2.37
CA GLU A 105 14.70 12.60 2.36
C GLU A 105 13.94 13.69 3.13
#